data_AF-A0A956U6X5-F1
#
_entry.id   AF-A0A956U6X5-F1
#
_cell.length_a   1.000
_cell.length_b   1.000
_cell.length_c   1.000
_cell.angle_alpha   90.00
_cell.angle_beta   90.00
_cell.angle_gamma   90.00
#
_symmetry.space_group_name_H-M   'P 1'
#
loop_
_entity.id
_entity.type
_entity.pdbx_description
1 polymer ?
#
loop_
_entity_poly.entity_id
_entity_poly.type
_entity_poly.pdbx_seq_one_letter_code
_entity_poly.pdbx_strand_id
1 'polypeptide(L)'
;MSEVKVNIYTPAGKHVGFFVNPQVKHYPEGDYDLKGEFFDSDGSRVMKLDFNPQALPYTADLSEVENIPDKKIFRVYVQRGRQPVHMSGNVSK
;
A
#
# COMPACT_ATOMS: atom_id res chain seq x y z
N MET A 1 -8.02 5.24 -19.71
CA MET A 1 -8.14 4.42 -18.48
C MET A 1 -7.73 5.32 -17.33
N SER A 2 -8.53 5.42 -16.28
CA SER A 2 -8.18 6.16 -15.07
C SER A 2 -7.02 5.46 -14.35
N GLU A 3 -6.07 6.22 -13.83
CA GLU A 3 -5.00 5.67 -13.00
C GLU A 3 -5.59 5.15 -11.69
N VAL A 4 -5.31 3.90 -11.33
CA VAL A 4 -5.74 3.29 -10.07
C VAL A 4 -4.78 3.70 -8.97
N LYS A 5 -5.29 4.30 -7.90
CA LYS A 5 -4.48 4.67 -6.74
C LYS A 5 -4.77 3.79 -5.53
N VAL A 6 -3.71 3.37 -4.86
CA VAL A 6 -3.79 2.68 -3.56
C VAL A 6 -3.17 3.57 -2.50
N ASN A 7 -4.01 4.20 -1.68
CA ASN A 7 -3.58 5.15 -0.66
C ASN A 7 -3.13 4.40 0.61
N ILE A 8 -2.03 4.86 1.21
CA ILE A 8 -1.44 4.29 2.43
C ILE A 8 -1.59 5.28 3.58
N TYR A 9 -2.06 4.80 4.71
CA TYR A 9 -2.33 5.58 5.91
C TYR A 9 -1.61 5.00 7.13
N THR A 10 -1.22 5.87 8.06
CA THR A 10 -0.79 5.46 9.40
C THR A 10 -1.99 4.95 10.22
N PRO A 11 -1.77 4.24 11.35
CA PRO A 11 -2.87 3.86 12.25
C PRO A 11 -3.71 5.04 12.75
N ALA A 12 -3.12 6.24 12.83
CA ALA A 12 -3.80 7.47 13.20
C ALA A 12 -4.60 8.10 12.05
N GLY A 13 -4.64 7.46 10.88
CA GLY A 13 -5.35 7.95 9.70
C GLY A 13 -4.61 9.02 8.90
N LYS A 14 -3.34 9.30 9.20
CA LYS A 14 -2.55 10.26 8.42
C LYS A 14 -2.17 9.64 7.07
N HIS A 15 -2.46 10.34 5.98
CA HIS A 15 -2.03 9.94 4.64
C HIS A 15 -0.51 10.00 4.52
N VAL A 16 0.08 8.88 4.10
CA VAL A 16 1.53 8.69 3.97
C VAL A 16 1.97 8.88 2.53
N GLY A 17 1.14 8.45 1.60
CA GLY A 17 1.43 8.40 0.18
C GLY A 17 0.60 7.33 -0.50
N PHE A 18 0.84 7.11 -1.78
CA PHE A 18 0.02 6.24 -2.60
C PHE A 18 0.84 5.52 -3.66
N PHE A 19 0.36 4.35 -4.06
CA PHE A 19 0.81 3.70 -5.28
C PHE A 19 0.00 4.17 -6.49
N VAL A 20 0.65 4.26 -7.65
CA VAL A 20 -0.02 4.48 -8.95
C VAL A 20 0.06 3.20 -9.77
N ASN A 21 -1.10 2.70 -10.19
CA ASN A 21 -1.28 1.45 -10.93
C ASN A 21 -0.47 0.26 -10.33
N PRO A 22 -0.56 0.00 -9.01
CA PRO A 22 0.21 -1.07 -8.40
C PRO A 22 -0.21 -2.44 -8.92
N GLN A 23 0.75 -3.35 -8.94
CA GLN A 23 0.45 -4.77 -8.95
C GLN A 23 -0.08 -5.16 -7.57
N VAL A 24 -1.35 -5.58 -7.52
CA VAL A 24 -1.99 -6.13 -6.32
C VAL A 24 -2.13 -7.64 -6.50
N LYS A 25 -1.58 -8.41 -5.56
CA LYS A 25 -1.83 -9.86 -5.47
C LYS A 25 -2.61 -10.14 -4.21
N HIS A 26 -3.69 -10.92 -4.34
CA HIS A 26 -4.49 -11.42 -3.24
C HIS A 26 -4.25 -12.93 -3.09
N TYR A 27 -4.02 -13.38 -1.86
CA TYR A 27 -3.82 -14.79 -1.52
C TYR A 27 -5.02 -15.35 -0.77
N PRO A 28 -5.34 -16.66 -0.87
CA PRO A 28 -6.51 -17.27 -0.24
C PRO A 28 -6.63 -17.08 1.28
N GLU A 29 -5.52 -16.80 1.96
CA GLU A 29 -5.44 -16.60 3.41
C GLU A 29 -5.80 -15.16 3.84
N GLY A 30 -6.18 -14.30 2.89
CA GLY A 30 -6.50 -12.89 3.14
C GLY A 30 -5.26 -11.98 3.18
N ASP A 31 -4.11 -12.50 2.75
CA ASP A 31 -2.88 -11.74 2.55
C ASP A 31 -2.89 -11.01 1.21
N TYR A 32 -2.22 -9.87 1.20
CA TYR A 32 -2.06 -9.02 0.02
C TYR A 32 -0.62 -8.59 -0.16
N ASP A 33 -0.15 -8.61 -1.41
CA ASP A 33 1.09 -7.95 -1.82
C ASP A 33 0.78 -6.77 -2.75
N LEU A 34 1.37 -5.62 -2.45
CA LEU A 34 1.29 -4.38 -3.21
C LEU A 34 2.68 -4.00 -3.71
N LYS A 35 2.86 -3.96 -5.02
CA LYS A 35 4.13 -3.59 -5.64
C LYS A 35 3.95 -2.57 -6.73
N GLY A 36 4.68 -1.46 -6.68
CA GLY A 36 4.58 -0.46 -7.74
C GLY A 36 5.38 0.81 -7.48
N GLU A 37 5.08 1.82 -8.28
CA GLU A 37 5.61 3.16 -8.08
C GLU A 37 4.88 3.83 -6.93
N PHE A 38 5.65 4.21 -5.91
CA PHE A 38 5.16 4.94 -4.75
C PHE A 38 5.45 6.44 -4.83
N PHE A 39 4.45 7.22 -4.44
CA PHE A 39 4.48 8.68 -4.33
C PHE A 39 4.13 9.06 -2.89
N ASP A 40 4.69 10.16 -2.41
CA ASP A 40 4.33 10.70 -1.09
C ASP A 40 2.95 11.38 -1.13
N SER A 41 2.49 11.86 0.02
CA SER A 41 1.21 12.57 0.15
C SER A 41 1.11 13.82 -0.72
N ASP A 42 2.24 14.40 -1.12
CA ASP A 42 2.34 15.65 -1.86
C ASP A 42 2.45 15.40 -3.38
N GLY A 43 2.47 14.12 -3.78
CA GLY A 43 2.53 13.68 -5.18
C GLY A 43 3.95 13.64 -5.75
N SER A 44 4.98 13.75 -4.92
CA SER A 44 6.37 13.57 -5.35
C SER A 44 6.74 12.09 -5.37
N ARG A 45 7.43 11.67 -6.43
CA ARG A 45 7.87 10.28 -6.57
C ARG A 45 8.93 9.95 -5.52
N VAL A 46 8.68 8.92 -4.71
CA VAL A 46 9.62 8.49 -3.66
C VAL A 46 10.57 7.44 -4.22
N MET A 47 11.84 7.80 -4.40
CA MET A 47 12.85 6.86 -4.90
C MET A 47 13.30 5.84 -3.84
N LYS A 48 13.34 6.30 -2.60
CA LYS A 48 13.67 5.50 -1.43
C LYS A 48 12.77 5.94 -0.28
N LEU A 49 11.97 5.00 0.17
CA LEU A 49 11.10 5.12 1.30
C LEU A 49 11.90 4.67 2.54
N ASP A 50 12.38 5.62 3.34
CA ASP A 50 13.11 5.34 4.59
C ASP A 50 12.11 4.95 5.69
N PHE A 51 11.72 3.67 5.72
CA PHE A 51 10.77 3.17 6.71
C PHE A 51 11.46 2.33 7.78
N ASN A 52 11.00 2.52 9.01
CA ASN A 52 11.33 1.66 10.13
C ASN A 52 10.39 0.44 10.08
N PRO A 53 10.89 -0.80 9.97
CA PRO A 53 10.07 -2.02 10.02
C PRO A 53 9.27 -2.18 11.33
N GLN A 54 9.62 -1.42 12.36
CA GLN A 54 8.91 -1.34 13.64
C GLN A 54 7.98 -0.13 13.74
N ALA A 55 8.00 0.80 12.76
CA ALA A 55 6.96 1.83 12.68
C ALA A 55 5.66 1.14 12.29
N LEU A 56 4.65 1.40 13.14
CA LEU A 56 3.36 0.75 13.22
C LEU A 56 2.77 0.26 11.89
N PRO A 57 1.97 -0.82 11.91
CA PRO A 57 1.28 -1.30 10.72
C PRO A 57 0.51 -0.19 10.01
N TYR A 58 0.73 -0.04 8.72
CA TYR A 58 -0.03 0.86 7.88
C TYR A 58 -1.38 0.24 7.50
N THR A 59 -2.20 1.06 6.85
CA THR A 59 -3.46 0.64 6.25
C THR A 59 -3.44 1.03 4.78
N ALA A 60 -3.84 0.13 3.90
CA ALA A 60 -3.97 0.41 2.47
C ALA A 60 -5.45 0.48 2.07
N ASP A 61 -5.82 1.48 1.28
CA ASP A 61 -7.13 1.61 0.66
C ASP A 61 -7.06 1.10 -0.78
N LEU A 62 -7.82 0.04 -1.05
CA LEU A 62 -7.92 -0.60 -2.35
C LEU A 62 -9.26 -0.30 -3.05
N SER A 63 -10.03 0.70 -2.60
CA SER A 63 -11.36 1.00 -3.14
C SER A 63 -11.38 1.27 -4.65
N GLU A 64 -10.25 1.69 -5.22
CA GLU A 64 -10.08 1.93 -6.66
C GLU A 64 -9.57 0.70 -7.44
N VAL A 65 -9.17 -0.38 -6.75
CA VAL A 65 -8.67 -1.59 -7.38
C VAL A 65 -9.85 -2.49 -7.74
N GLU A 66 -10.00 -2.78 -9.03
CA GLU A 66 -11.04 -3.69 -9.51
C GLU A 66 -10.68 -5.16 -9.25
N ASN A 67 -11.71 -6.02 -9.16
CA ASN A 67 -11.57 -7.49 -9.07
C ASN A 67 -10.88 -8.03 -7.82
N ILE A 68 -10.95 -7.30 -6.71
CA ILE A 68 -10.54 -7.79 -5.38
C ILE A 68 -11.74 -7.78 -4.42
N PRO A 69 -11.80 -8.74 -3.49
CA PRO A 69 -12.94 -8.84 -2.56
C PRO A 69 -12.93 -7.75 -1.49
N ASP A 70 -11.74 -7.29 -1.08
CA ASP A 70 -11.58 -6.37 0.03
C ASP A 70 -11.22 -4.96 -0.45
N LYS A 71 -11.87 -3.95 0.14
CA LYS A 71 -11.58 -2.54 -0.17
C LYS A 71 -10.46 -1.96 0.68
N LYS A 72 -9.98 -2.70 1.68
CA LYS A 72 -9.04 -2.19 2.69
C LYS A 72 -8.18 -3.31 3.25
N ILE A 73 -6.87 -3.07 3.31
CA ILE A 73 -5.90 -3.96 3.94
C ILE A 73 -5.43 -3.31 5.24
N PHE A 74 -5.38 -4.08 6.32
CA PHE A 74 -4.78 -3.68 7.59
C PHE A 74 -3.39 -4.30 7.73
N ARG A 75 -2.64 -3.92 8.77
CA ARG A 75 -1.34 -4.57 9.05
C ARG A 75 -0.41 -4.54 7.85
N VAL A 76 -0.36 -3.41 7.15
CA VAL A 76 0.46 -3.24 5.96
C VAL A 76 1.88 -2.88 6.40
N TYR A 77 2.86 -3.65 5.94
CA TYR A 77 4.28 -3.48 6.25
C TYR A 77 5.08 -3.28 4.98
N VAL A 78 6.12 -2.44 5.06
CA VAL A 78 7.04 -2.23 3.96
C VAL A 78 8.05 -3.36 3.91
N GLN A 79 7.98 -4.18 2.87
CA GLN A 79 8.92 -5.27 2.60
C GLN A 79 10.17 -4.76 1.85
N ARG A 80 9.99 -3.74 1.01
CA ARG A 80 11.09 -3.10 0.27
C ARG A 80 10.76 -1.63 0.03
N GLY A 81 11.54 -0.73 0.65
CA GLY A 81 11.37 0.72 0.49
C GLY A 81 12.01 1.32 -0.76
N ARG A 82 12.78 0.55 -1.55
CA ARG A 82 13.38 1.02 -2.81
C ARG A 82 12.51 0.63 -4.00
N GLN A 83 12.36 1.55 -4.95
CA GLN A 83 11.59 1.33 -6.17
C GLN A 83 11.95 0.01 -6.90
N PRO A 84 10.94 -0.73 -7.43
CA PRO A 84 9.52 -0.59 -7.09
C PRO A 84 9.29 -0.92 -5.61
N VAL A 85 8.53 -0.06 -4.92
CA VAL A 85 8.23 -0.27 -3.50
C VAL A 85 7.35 -1.50 -3.37
N HIS A 86 7.62 -2.29 -2.34
CA HIS A 86 6.85 -3.50 -2.03
C HIS A 86 6.31 -3.39 -0.60
N MET A 87 5.00 -3.52 -0.46
CA MET A 87 4.31 -3.64 0.81
C MET A 87 3.48 -4.92 0.84
N SER A 88 3.31 -5.51 2.00
CA SER A 88 2.39 -6.63 2.20
C SER A 88 1.52 -6.38 3.42
N GLY A 89 0.31 -6.91 3.44
CA GLY A 89 -0.60 -6.78 4.59
C GLY A 89 -1.70 -7.81 4.57
N ASN A 90 -2.62 -7.72 5.53
CA ASN A 90 -3.71 -8.69 5.70
C ASN A 90 -5.03 -7.98 6.04
N VAL A 91 -6.16 -8.56 5.64
CA VAL A 91 -7.50 -7.96 5.85
C VAL A 91 -8.10 -8.26 7.22
N SER A 92 -7.50 -9.17 8.00
CA SER A 92 -7.89 -9.43 9.38
C SER A 92 -7.49 -8.24 10.29
N LYS A 93 -8.50 -7.72 10.99
CA LYS A 93 -8.36 -6.60 11.92
C LYS A 93 -7.72 -7.03 13.23
#